data_AF-A0A8S3CLC1-F1
#
_entry.id   AF-A0A8S3CLC1-F1
#
_cell.length_a   1.000
_cell.length_b   1.000
_cell.length_c   1.000
_cell.angle_alpha   90.00
_cell.angle_beta   90.00
_cell.angle_gamma   90.00
#
_symmetry.space_group_name_H-M   'P 1'
#
loop_
_entity.id
_entity.type
_entity.pdbx_description
1 polymer ?
#
loop_
_entity_poly.entity_id
_entity_poly.type
_entity_poly.pdbx_seq_one_letter_code
_entity_poly.pdbx_strand_id
1 'polypeptide(L)'
;MRPKQGEYGFYFLAIKIKISSSGIYTIVCESGIDTYGCLYNESFLPSSPNSKLISTDDDSGPKKNFKLIANLTTTESMILVVTTYNAEQTGAFKVTVYGSEKAILTPYATIPHTTTSTSITTTSTSTTTTSTSTTTTSTSTTTSTTKSTIGGR
;
A
#
# COMPACT_ATOMS: atom_id res chain seq x y z
N MET A 1 6.93 2.88 16.59
CA MET A 1 7.87 3.71 15.80
C MET A 1 9.01 2.84 15.30
N ARG A 2 9.21 2.75 13.99
CA ARG A 2 10.50 2.43 13.32
C ARG A 2 10.38 3.11 11.94
N PRO A 3 11.40 3.71 11.30
CA PRO A 3 12.86 3.67 11.53
C PRO A 3 13.57 5.00 11.93
N LYS A 4 14.79 4.90 12.48
CA LYS A 4 15.97 5.79 12.31
C LYS A 4 17.19 4.86 12.18
N GLN A 5 18.02 5.05 11.16
CA GLN A 5 19.13 4.14 10.83
C GLN A 5 20.18 4.12 11.95
N GLY A 6 20.44 2.94 12.55
CA GLY A 6 21.56 2.73 13.48
C GLY A 6 21.33 3.09 14.96
N GLU A 7 20.29 3.82 15.32
CA GLU A 7 20.06 4.25 16.72
C GLU A 7 19.37 3.15 17.57
N TYR A 8 18.74 2.16 16.93
CA TYR A 8 18.07 1.03 17.59
C TYR A 8 18.36 -0.33 16.92
N GLY A 9 19.38 -0.41 16.05
CA GLY A 9 19.78 -1.65 15.39
C GLY A 9 18.87 -2.10 14.21
N PHE A 10 17.97 -1.26 13.70
CA PHE A 10 17.10 -1.62 12.57
C PHE A 10 17.72 -1.23 11.23
N TYR A 11 17.71 -2.20 10.32
CA TYR A 11 18.00 -2.01 8.91
C TYR A 11 16.67 -1.91 8.15
N PHE A 12 16.65 -1.15 7.06
CA PHE A 12 15.47 -1.06 6.22
C PHE A 12 15.84 -0.88 4.75
N LEU A 13 14.91 -1.25 3.89
CA LEU A 13 14.95 -0.97 2.46
C LEU A 13 13.69 -0.20 2.07
N ALA A 14 13.86 0.92 1.38
CA ALA A 14 12.75 1.73 0.89
C ALA A 14 12.52 1.49 -0.62
N ILE A 15 11.28 1.24 -1.00
CA ILE A 15 10.84 0.91 -2.35
C ILE A 15 9.75 1.90 -2.75
N LYS A 16 9.96 2.57 -3.88
CA LYS A 16 8.92 3.38 -4.51
C LYS A 16 8.00 2.47 -5.31
N ILE A 17 6.70 2.60 -5.07
CA ILE A 17 5.62 1.91 -5.78
C ILE A 17 4.95 2.93 -6.69
N LYS A 18 4.86 2.60 -7.99
CA LYS A 18 4.03 3.31 -8.97
C LYS A 18 2.94 2.38 -9.48
N ILE A 19 1.71 2.86 -9.50
CA ILE A 19 0.54 2.17 -10.06
C ILE A 19 0.03 2.90 -11.30
N SER A 20 -0.58 2.18 -12.23
CA SER A 20 -1.20 2.71 -13.44
C SER A 20 -2.72 2.89 -13.32
N SER A 21 -3.34 2.31 -12.28
CA SER A 21 -4.78 2.41 -12.01
C SER A 21 -5.02 2.58 -10.52
N SER A 22 -5.93 3.49 -10.14
CA SER A 22 -6.29 3.70 -8.74
C SER A 22 -7.17 2.56 -8.24
N GLY A 23 -7.01 2.16 -6.98
CA GLY A 23 -7.84 1.11 -6.38
C GLY A 23 -7.22 0.47 -5.15
N ILE A 24 -7.84 -0.60 -4.69
CA ILE A 24 -7.35 -1.37 -3.54
C ILE A 24 -6.23 -2.31 -3.98
N TYR A 25 -5.07 -2.18 -3.35
CA TYR A 25 -3.91 -3.04 -3.55
C TYR A 25 -3.57 -3.78 -2.25
N THR A 26 -3.11 -5.02 -2.41
CA THR A 26 -2.54 -5.83 -1.34
C THR A 26 -1.04 -5.98 -1.56
N ILE A 27 -0.23 -5.61 -0.58
CA ILE A 27 1.23 -5.70 -0.61
C ILE A 27 1.62 -6.79 0.40
N VAL A 28 2.26 -7.85 -0.07
CA VAL A 28 2.65 -9.00 0.75
C VAL A 28 4.15 -9.15 0.77
N CYS A 29 4.72 -9.41 1.94
CA CYS A 29 6.10 -9.83 2.09
C CYS A 29 6.21 -11.32 2.35
N GLU A 30 7.22 -11.93 1.73
CA GLU A 30 7.62 -13.31 1.98
C GLU A 30 9.10 -13.32 2.37
N SER A 31 9.38 -13.78 3.59
CA SER A 31 10.73 -13.86 4.13
C SER A 31 10.89 -15.04 5.10
N GLY A 32 12.14 -15.42 5.36
CA GLY A 32 12.50 -16.34 6.43
C GLY A 32 12.67 -15.66 7.80
N ILE A 33 12.63 -14.33 7.84
CA ILE A 33 12.67 -13.51 9.05
C ILE A 33 11.34 -12.79 9.25
N ASP A 34 11.07 -12.35 10.48
CA ASP A 34 9.86 -11.60 10.85
C ASP A 34 9.98 -10.14 10.35
N THR A 35 9.12 -9.74 9.43
CA THR A 35 9.21 -8.46 8.72
C THR A 35 8.11 -7.49 9.11
N TYR A 36 8.48 -6.22 9.25
CA TYR A 36 7.59 -5.11 9.53
C TYR A 36 7.53 -4.20 8.30
N GLY A 37 6.33 -3.94 7.80
CA GLY A 37 6.08 -3.09 6.64
C GLY A 37 5.49 -1.75 7.04
N CYS A 38 6.01 -0.65 6.48
CA CYS A 38 5.45 0.69 6.61
C CYS A 38 5.13 1.26 5.24
N LEU A 39 3.90 1.71 5.02
CA LEU A 39 3.49 2.40 3.80
C LEU A 39 3.38 3.90 4.04
N TYR A 40 4.03 4.69 3.19
CA TYR A 40 4.06 6.15 3.26
C TYR A 40 3.47 6.78 2.00
N ASN A 41 2.81 7.92 2.19
CA ASN A 41 2.42 8.79 1.09
C ASN A 41 3.60 9.67 0.66
N GLU A 42 3.83 9.77 -0.65
CA GLU A 42 4.80 10.62 -1.37
C GLU A 42 6.29 10.39 -1.06
N SER A 43 6.67 10.39 0.22
CA SER A 43 8.03 10.45 0.68
C SER A 43 8.17 9.80 2.05
N PHE A 44 9.32 9.18 2.29
CA PHE A 44 9.72 8.65 3.60
C PHE A 44 10.96 9.37 4.11
N LEU A 45 10.93 9.79 5.38
CA LEU A 45 12.04 10.43 6.08
C LEU A 45 12.39 9.62 7.34
N PRO A 46 13.58 8.97 7.41
CA PRO A 46 13.99 8.23 8.60
C PRO A 46 14.06 9.08 9.86
N SER A 47 14.39 10.37 9.75
CA SER A 47 14.42 11.27 10.92
C SER A 47 13.03 11.55 11.50
N SER A 48 11.96 11.26 10.75
CA SER A 48 10.57 11.53 11.12
C SER A 48 9.66 10.39 10.59
N PRO A 49 9.80 9.16 11.13
CA PRO A 49 9.21 7.96 10.56
C PRO A 49 7.69 7.85 10.67
N ASN A 50 7.04 8.77 11.39
CA ASN A 50 5.59 8.87 11.44
C ASN A 50 5.05 9.89 10.42
N SER A 51 5.92 10.68 9.80
CA SER A 51 5.51 11.66 8.79
C SER A 51 5.00 10.94 7.55
N LYS A 52 3.80 11.29 7.10
CA LYS A 52 3.11 10.71 5.93
C LYS A 52 2.89 9.19 6.00
N LEU A 53 2.98 8.59 7.19
CA LEU A 53 2.68 7.18 7.38
C LEU A 53 1.19 6.92 7.15
N ILE A 54 0.87 5.97 6.28
CA ILE A 54 -0.50 5.56 5.95
C ILE A 54 -0.89 4.32 6.75
N SER A 55 -0.02 3.32 6.76
CA SER A 55 -0.33 2.01 7.33
C SER A 55 0.93 1.24 7.70
N THR A 56 0.79 0.34 8.66
CA THR A 56 1.84 -0.57 9.11
C THR A 56 1.26 -1.93 9.43
N ASP A 57 2.05 -2.97 9.25
CA ASP A 57 1.72 -4.33 9.64
C ASP A 57 3.01 -5.15 9.82
N ASP A 58 2.96 -6.20 10.61
CA ASP A 58 4.09 -7.11 10.87
C ASP A 58 3.74 -8.59 10.81
N ASP A 59 2.49 -8.99 11.07
CA ASP A 59 2.17 -10.41 11.23
C ASP A 59 0.97 -10.92 10.41
N SER A 60 0.31 -10.06 9.63
CA SER A 60 -0.89 -10.45 8.87
C SER A 60 -0.62 -11.23 7.58
N GLY A 61 0.65 -11.41 7.21
CA GLY A 61 1.12 -12.14 6.03
C GLY A 61 1.72 -13.51 6.33
N PRO A 62 2.24 -14.21 5.30
CA PRO A 62 2.78 -15.56 5.45
C PRO A 62 3.95 -15.60 6.41
N LYS A 63 3.98 -16.60 7.31
CA LYS A 63 5.09 -16.81 8.27
C LYS A 63 5.41 -15.61 9.17
N LYS A 64 4.38 -14.85 9.61
CA LYS A 64 4.55 -13.63 10.42
C LYS A 64 5.34 -12.54 9.68
N ASN A 65 5.08 -12.41 8.39
CA ASN A 65 5.56 -11.27 7.61
C ASN A 65 4.42 -10.28 7.47
N PHE A 66 4.74 -9.03 7.14
CA PHE A 66 3.71 -8.05 6.89
C PHE A 66 2.85 -8.36 5.64
N LYS A 67 1.59 -7.93 5.71
CA LYS A 67 0.62 -7.81 4.63
C LYS A 67 -0.17 -6.52 4.81
N LEU A 68 0.02 -5.59 3.87
CA LEU A 68 -0.66 -4.30 3.87
C LEU A 68 -1.79 -4.30 2.82
N ILE A 69 -2.93 -3.70 3.17
CA ILE A 69 -4.04 -3.45 2.24
C ILE A 69 -4.28 -1.93 2.22
N ALA A 70 -4.18 -1.32 1.05
CA ALA A 70 -4.31 0.14 0.92
C ALA A 70 -5.01 0.53 -0.38
N ASN A 71 -5.78 1.63 -0.33
CA ASN A 71 -6.32 2.27 -1.52
C ASN A 71 -5.26 3.22 -2.10
N LEU A 72 -4.72 2.89 -3.27
CA LEU A 72 -3.66 3.64 -3.92
C LEU A 72 -4.23 4.48 -5.06
N THR A 73 -3.65 5.66 -5.29
CA THR A 73 -4.01 6.57 -6.38
C THR A 73 -2.88 6.72 -7.39
N THR A 74 -3.19 6.94 -8.66
CA THR A 74 -2.18 7.14 -9.72
C THR A 74 -1.44 8.48 -9.63
N THR A 75 -2.03 9.46 -8.93
CA THR A 75 -1.47 10.79 -8.75
C THR A 75 -0.37 10.84 -7.71
N GLU A 76 -0.38 9.91 -6.76
CA GLU A 76 0.54 9.90 -5.62
C GLU A 76 1.57 8.78 -5.76
N SER A 77 2.83 9.09 -5.47
CA SER A 77 3.86 8.07 -5.34
C SER A 77 3.81 7.47 -3.94
N MET A 78 3.84 6.14 -3.81
CA MET A 78 3.86 5.49 -2.51
C MET A 78 5.25 4.97 -2.18
N ILE A 79 5.69 5.12 -0.93
CA ILE A 79 6.95 4.54 -0.47
C ILE A 79 6.65 3.42 0.52
N LEU A 80 7.06 2.21 0.17
CA LEU A 80 7.07 1.06 1.07
C LEU A 80 8.44 0.98 1.74
N VAL A 81 8.47 0.98 3.06
CA VAL A 81 9.66 0.65 3.84
C VAL A 81 9.49 -0.76 4.39
N VAL A 82 10.45 -1.62 4.07
CA VAL A 82 10.56 -2.97 4.63
C VAL A 82 11.65 -2.95 5.69
N THR A 83 11.30 -3.35 6.91
CA THR A 83 12.24 -3.54 8.02
C THR A 83 11.90 -4.84 8.75
N THR A 84 12.58 -5.11 9.86
CA THR A 84 12.39 -6.31 10.68
C THR A 84 11.59 -5.97 11.93
N TYR A 85 10.90 -6.97 12.49
CA TYR A 85 10.25 -6.80 13.79
C TYR A 85 11.27 -6.66 14.92
N ASN A 86 12.31 -7.51 14.90
CA ASN A 86 13.42 -7.49 15.86
C ASN A 86 14.62 -6.70 15.33
N ALA A 87 15.40 -6.12 16.26
CA ALA A 87 16.62 -5.39 15.93
C ALA A 87 17.72 -6.34 15.45
N GLU A 88 18.69 -5.78 14.73
CA GLU A 88 19.93 -6.46 14.31
C GLU A 88 19.72 -7.69 13.42
N GLN A 89 18.52 -7.80 12.83
CA GLN A 89 18.19 -8.85 11.90
C GLN A 89 18.32 -8.37 10.45
N THR A 90 18.89 -9.23 9.63
CA THR A 90 18.95 -9.07 8.17
C THR A 90 18.57 -10.39 7.53
N GLY A 91 18.04 -10.32 6.32
CA GLY A 91 17.59 -11.50 5.59
C GLY A 91 17.06 -11.13 4.22
N ALA A 92 17.06 -12.10 3.31
CA ALA A 92 16.43 -11.95 2.02
C ALA A 92 14.91 -11.93 2.17
N PHE A 93 14.26 -11.07 1.40
CA PHE A 93 12.81 -10.96 1.37
C PHE A 93 12.32 -10.75 -0.06
N LYS A 94 11.05 -11.07 -0.31
CA LYS A 94 10.36 -10.80 -1.56
C LYS A 94 9.08 -10.01 -1.29
N VAL A 95 8.86 -8.93 -2.03
CA VAL A 95 7.61 -8.17 -1.99
C VAL A 95 6.81 -8.44 -3.25
N THR A 96 5.53 -8.76 -3.07
CA THR A 96 4.57 -8.93 -4.17
C THR A 96 3.40 -7.95 -3.97
N VAL A 97 3.02 -7.25 -5.03
CA VAL A 97 1.90 -6.30 -5.03
C VAL A 97 0.78 -6.85 -5.92
N TYR A 98 -0.40 -7.03 -5.34
CA TYR A 98 -1.61 -7.50 -5.99
C TYR A 98 -2.62 -6.35 -6.11
N GLY A 99 -3.27 -6.24 -7.26
CA GLY A 99 -4.31 -5.24 -7.53
C GLY A 99 -4.89 -5.41 -8.93
N SER A 100 -5.70 -4.46 -9.38
CA SER A 100 -6.33 -4.47 -10.71
C SER A 100 -5.31 -4.41 -11.84
N GLU A 101 -4.21 -3.68 -11.63
CA GLU A 101 -3.16 -3.47 -12.63
C GLU A 101 -1.75 -3.67 -12.04
N LYS A 102 -0.77 -3.84 -12.93
CA LYS A 102 0.63 -4.06 -12.55
C LYS A 102 1.21 -2.85 -11.81
N ALA A 103 1.84 -3.11 -10.67
CA ALA A 103 2.66 -2.12 -9.96
C ALA A 103 4.13 -2.20 -10.42
N ILE A 104 4.78 -1.03 -10.48
CA ILE A 104 6.22 -0.90 -10.76
C ILE A 104 6.92 -0.58 -9.44
N LEU A 105 7.88 -1.42 -9.06
CA LEU A 105 8.69 -1.31 -7.85
C LEU A 105 10.10 -0.83 -8.24
N THR A 106 10.56 0.27 -7.65
CA THR A 106 11.91 0.81 -7.88
C THR A 106 12.56 1.18 -6.56
N PRO A 107 13.89 1.03 -6.39
CA PRO A 107 14.58 1.50 -5.19
C PRO A 107 14.28 2.98 -4.92
N TYR A 108 14.01 3.32 -3.65
CA TYR A 108 13.80 4.70 -3.23
C TYR A 108 15.11 5.28 -2.70
N ALA A 109 15.76 6.10 -3.52
CA ALA A 109 17.16 6.52 -3.35
C ALA A 109 17.37 7.78 -2.49
N THR A 110 16.38 8.30 -1.77
CA THR A 110 16.52 9.61 -1.08
C THR A 110 17.34 9.56 0.20
N ILE A 111 18.17 8.54 0.44
CA ILE A 111 19.03 8.45 1.60
C ILE A 111 20.45 8.13 1.12
N PRO A 112 21.41 9.08 1.24
CA PRO A 112 22.82 8.79 1.01
C PRO A 112 23.35 8.00 2.22
N HIS A 113 22.99 6.72 2.33
CA HIS A 113 23.69 5.81 3.24
C HIS A 113 23.53 4.36 2.75
N THR A 114 24.62 3.89 2.13
CA THR A 114 25.00 2.51 1.77
C THR A 114 23.87 1.53 1.45
N THR A 115 23.49 1.48 0.17
CA THR A 115 22.66 0.41 -0.40
C THR A 115 23.53 -0.83 -0.64
N THR A 116 23.41 -1.86 0.21
CA THR A 116 23.84 -3.21 -0.19
C THR A 116 22.81 -3.72 -1.20
N SER A 117 23.27 -4.00 -2.42
CA SER A 117 22.44 -4.45 -3.54
C SER A 117 21.77 -5.78 -3.22
N THR A 118 20.46 -5.75 -2.94
CA THR A 118 19.62 -6.96 -2.86
C THR A 118 18.90 -7.12 -4.18
N SER A 119 19.02 -8.30 -4.80
CA SER A 119 18.35 -8.66 -6.05
C SER A 119 16.83 -8.70 -5.86
N ILE A 120 16.13 -7.65 -6.31
CA ILE A 120 14.67 -7.62 -6.35
C ILE A 120 14.21 -8.54 -7.49
N THR A 121 13.62 -9.70 -7.16
CA THR A 121 13.01 -10.60 -8.16
C THR A 121 11.50 -10.39 -8.18
N THR A 122 11.00 -9.75 -9.25
CA THR A 122 9.58 -9.47 -9.45
C THR A 122 8.90 -10.63 -10.16
N THR A 123 7.93 -11.29 -9.52
CA THR A 123 6.99 -12.19 -10.20
C THR A 123 5.58 -11.64 -10.01
N SER A 124 4.95 -11.19 -11.09
CA SER A 124 3.58 -10.65 -11.07
C SER A 124 2.64 -11.68 -11.71
N THR A 125 1.65 -12.16 -10.97
CA THR A 125 0.59 -13.02 -11.48
C THR A 125 -0.72 -12.25 -11.43
N SER A 126 -1.34 -12.01 -12.59
CA SER A 126 -2.67 -11.42 -12.70
C SER A 126 -3.72 -12.50 -12.44
N THR A 127 -4.60 -12.30 -11.46
CA THR A 127 -5.84 -13.09 -11.36
C THR A 127 -7.00 -12.17 -11.75
N THR A 128 -7.50 -12.34 -12.96
CA THR A 128 -8.71 -11.67 -13.45
C THR A 128 -9.92 -12.33 -12.79
N THR A 129 -10.52 -11.68 -11.79
CA THR A 129 -11.80 -12.14 -11.23
C THR A 129 -12.93 -11.36 -11.91
N THR A 130 -13.61 -12.01 -12.86
CA THR A 130 -14.81 -11.48 -13.51
C THR A 130 -15.99 -11.52 -12.53
N SER A 131 -16.26 -10.39 -11.86
CA SER A 131 -17.47 -10.22 -11.06
C SER A 131 -18.63 -9.79 -11.97
N THR A 132 -19.61 -10.67 -12.14
CA THR A 132 -20.85 -10.39 -12.88
C THR A 132 -21.79 -9.58 -11.98
N SER A 133 -22.05 -8.33 -12.31
CA SER A 133 -23.00 -7.47 -11.59
C SER A 133 -24.43 -7.82 -11.96
N THR A 134 -25.20 -8.36 -11.02
CA THR A 134 -26.67 -8.43 -11.09
C THR A 134 -27.28 -7.13 -10.55
N THR A 135 -27.95 -6.37 -11.42
CA THR A 135 -28.66 -5.14 -11.08
C THR A 135 -29.98 -5.46 -10.37
N THR A 136 -30.09 -5.11 -9.09
CA THR A 136 -31.37 -5.04 -8.36
C THR A 136 -31.81 -3.58 -8.28
N THR A 137 -32.89 -3.24 -8.98
CA THR A 137 -33.54 -1.93 -8.97
C THR A 137 -34.41 -1.78 -7.71
N SER A 138 -34.07 -0.83 -6.85
CA SER A 138 -34.91 -0.41 -5.72
C SER A 138 -35.42 1.02 -5.98
N THR A 139 -36.72 1.14 -6.25
CA THR A 139 -37.43 2.39 -6.52
C THR A 139 -37.74 3.12 -5.21
N SER A 140 -37.18 4.29 -5.00
CA SER A 140 -37.52 5.20 -3.90
C SER A 140 -38.56 6.23 -4.36
N THR A 141 -39.77 6.13 -3.78
CA THR A 141 -40.89 7.06 -3.99
C THR A 141 -40.64 8.36 -3.23
N THR A 142 -40.70 9.51 -3.90
CA THR A 142 -40.69 10.83 -3.25
C THR A 142 -42.00 11.56 -3.54
N THR A 143 -42.80 11.78 -2.49
CA THR A 143 -44.04 12.56 -2.54
C THR A 143 -43.71 14.03 -2.31
N SER A 144 -43.94 14.88 -3.30
CA SER A 144 -43.86 16.34 -3.18
C SER A 144 -45.20 16.97 -3.56
N THR A 145 -45.88 17.54 -2.56
CA THR A 145 -47.16 18.25 -2.70
C THR A 145 -46.90 19.76 -2.76
N THR A 146 -47.23 20.42 -3.87
CA THR A 146 -47.35 21.90 -3.91
C THR A 146 -48.40 22.39 -4.92
N LYS A 147 -49.49 22.91 -4.35
CA LYS A 147 -50.27 24.14 -4.67
C LYS A 147 -50.56 24.47 -6.15
N SER A 148 -51.83 24.33 -6.54
CA SER A 148 -52.43 24.87 -7.77
C SER A 148 -52.96 26.29 -7.53
N THR A 149 -52.56 27.25 -8.38
CA THR A 149 -53.17 28.57 -8.53
C THR A 149 -53.69 28.65 -9.97
N ILE A 150 -55.01 28.72 -10.13
CA ILE A 150 -55.69 28.85 -11.43
C ILE A 150 -55.97 30.33 -11.70
N GLY A 151 -55.59 30.80 -12.88
CA GLY A 151 -55.97 32.11 -13.44
C GLY A 151 -56.28 32.00 -14.93
N GLY A 152 -57.27 32.78 -15.38
CA GLY A 152 -57.66 33.02 -16.78
C GLY A 152 -58.71 32.03 -17.31
N ARG A 153 -59.86 32.43 -17.85
CA ARG A 153 -60.30 33.70 -18.48
C ARG A 153 -61.79 33.90 -18.22
#